data_AF-A0A8T6XNP5-F1
#
_entry.id   AF-A0A8T6XNP5-F1
#
_cell.length_a   1.000
_cell.length_b   1.000
_cell.length_c   1.000
_cell.angle_alpha   90.00
_cell.angle_beta   90.00
_cell.angle_gamma   90.00
#
_symmetry.space_group_name_H-M   'P 1'
#
loop_
_entity.id
_entity.type
_entity.pdbx_description
1 polymer ?
#
loop_
_entity_poly.entity_id
_entity_poly.type
_entity_poly.pdbx_seq_one_letter_code
_entity_poly.pdbx_strand_id
1 'polypeptide(L)'
;LGSGTGKVVIDAYKKRNVKKSIGIEYNKNYYDIAKKRAKDELSQNVIGKNVDFFHGNYSDKNENGYVFDVSDATVVYNSLAPSGKSEFYDSQFEGISGVKIIKKDLPLVGFKPVNVSRTDENSQFFLMLTPLKNYRIYSKKEWATSVMGKDSEIKDVFDYYKWLWEKNNAEKIPPSIQKELEILVMEYLPKE
;
A
#
# COMPACT_ATOMS: atom_id res chain seq x y z
N LEU A 1 -3.32 7.33 8.82
CA LEU A 1 -3.21 8.53 7.95
C LEU A 1 -3.51 8.13 6.51
N GLY A 2 -4.39 8.87 5.82
CA GLY A 2 -4.96 8.46 4.54
C GLY A 2 -5.74 7.15 4.69
N SER A 3 -6.77 7.12 5.53
CA SER A 3 -7.42 5.84 5.86
C SER A 3 -8.15 5.18 4.69
N GLY A 4 -8.33 5.88 3.56
CA GLY A 4 -9.11 5.41 2.42
C GLY A 4 -10.50 5.01 2.88
N THR A 5 -10.96 3.84 2.46
CA THR A 5 -12.27 3.27 2.84
C THR A 5 -12.31 2.71 4.27
N GLY A 6 -11.30 2.97 5.10
CA GLY A 6 -11.27 2.61 6.52
C GLY A 6 -10.98 1.15 6.83
N LYS A 7 -10.75 0.29 5.82
CA LYS A 7 -10.52 -1.15 6.01
C LYS A 7 -9.40 -1.45 7.00
N VAL A 8 -8.24 -0.81 6.86
CA VAL A 8 -7.08 -1.05 7.73
C VAL A 8 -7.36 -0.65 9.18
N VAL A 9 -8.05 0.48 9.38
CA VAL A 9 -8.43 0.99 10.71
C VAL A 9 -9.36 0.00 11.42
N ILE A 10 -10.38 -0.49 10.71
CA ILE A 10 -11.36 -1.46 11.23
C ILE A 10 -10.71 -2.83 11.48
N ASP A 11 -9.92 -3.32 10.52
CA ASP A 11 -9.20 -4.60 10.63
C ASP A 11 -8.21 -4.57 11.80
N ALA A 12 -7.51 -3.45 12.02
CA ALA A 12 -6.62 -3.29 13.17
C ALA A 12 -7.38 -3.47 14.49
N TYR A 13 -8.55 -2.84 14.64
CA TYR A 13 -9.40 -3.01 15.83
C TYR A 13 -9.86 -4.46 16.00
N LYS A 14 -10.46 -5.05 14.96
CA LYS A 14 -11.06 -6.39 15.03
C LYS A 14 -10.04 -7.50 15.25
N LYS A 15 -8.84 -7.38 14.66
CA LYS A 15 -7.88 -8.49 14.55
C LYS A 15 -6.65 -8.36 15.43
N ARG A 16 -6.34 -7.15 15.92
CA ARG A 16 -5.07 -6.88 16.63
C ARG A 16 -5.26 -6.40 18.07
N ASN A 17 -6.47 -6.51 18.62
CA ASN A 17 -6.80 -6.13 20.00
C ASN A 17 -6.28 -4.74 20.39
N VAL A 18 -6.37 -3.78 19.45
CA VAL A 18 -5.92 -2.41 19.73
C VAL A 18 -6.95 -1.69 20.60
N LYS A 19 -6.48 -0.93 21.60
CA LYS A 19 -7.36 -0.15 22.48
C LYS A 19 -8.13 0.94 21.74
N LYS A 20 -7.49 1.56 20.74
CA LYS A 20 -8.04 2.64 19.91
C LYS A 20 -7.47 2.56 18.50
N SER A 21 -8.28 2.87 17.49
CA SER A 21 -7.89 2.89 16.08
C SER A 21 -8.55 4.07 15.37
N ILE A 22 -7.73 4.99 14.83
CA ILE A 22 -8.22 6.25 14.26
C ILE A 22 -7.83 6.35 12.77
N GLY A 23 -8.79 6.72 11.93
CA GLY A 23 -8.57 7.08 10.54
C GLY A 23 -8.66 8.58 10.29
N ILE A 24 -7.72 9.13 9.52
CA ILE A 24 -7.79 10.49 8.99
C ILE A 24 -7.77 10.39 7.47
N GLU A 25 -8.75 10.97 6.80
CA GLU A 25 -8.91 10.93 5.35
C GLU A 25 -9.28 12.30 4.80
N TYR A 26 -8.56 12.77 3.79
CA TYR A 26 -8.80 14.08 3.18
C TYR A 26 -9.91 14.00 2.13
N ASN A 27 -10.04 12.87 1.45
CA ASN A 27 -11.08 12.65 0.44
C ASN A 27 -12.43 12.36 1.11
N LYS A 28 -13.38 13.29 0.96
CA LYS A 28 -14.71 13.21 1.59
C LYS A 28 -15.45 11.90 1.29
N ASN A 29 -15.38 11.41 0.05
CA ASN A 29 -16.08 10.20 -0.36
C ASN A 29 -15.53 8.96 0.36
N TYR A 30 -14.20 8.84 0.44
CA TYR A 30 -13.57 7.73 1.15
C TYR A 30 -13.79 7.80 2.66
N TYR A 31 -13.78 9.00 3.23
CA TYR A 31 -14.18 9.24 4.61
C TYR A 31 -15.62 8.75 4.88
N ASP A 32 -16.59 9.12 4.03
CA ASP A 32 -17.99 8.71 4.20
C ASP A 32 -18.16 7.20 4.09
N ILE A 33 -17.46 6.57 3.13
CA ILE A 33 -17.43 5.11 3.00
C ILE A 33 -16.84 4.47 4.25
N ALA A 34 -15.78 5.04 4.82
CA ALA A 34 -15.17 4.54 6.04
C ALA A 34 -16.12 4.62 7.25
N LYS A 35 -16.82 5.75 7.45
CA LYS A 35 -17.83 5.89 8.52
C LYS A 35 -18.99 4.92 8.33
N LYS A 36 -19.49 4.76 7.10
CA LYS A 36 -20.56 3.80 6.80
C LYS A 36 -20.10 2.37 7.11
N ARG A 37 -18.95 1.96 6.59
CA ARG A 37 -18.38 0.63 6.87
C ARG A 37 -18.19 0.37 8.35
N ALA A 38 -17.73 1.36 9.12
CA ALA A 38 -17.61 1.23 10.56
C ALA A 38 -18.95 0.95 11.24
N LYS A 39 -20.02 1.63 10.82
CA LYS A 39 -21.39 1.40 11.32
C LYS A 39 -21.93 0.02 10.95
N ASP A 40 -21.56 -0.48 9.78
CA ASP A 40 -21.99 -1.78 9.28
C ASP A 40 -21.23 -2.95 9.95
N GLU A 41 -19.96 -2.74 10.30
CA GLU A 41 -19.07 -3.80 10.79
C GLU A 41 -18.80 -3.81 12.30
N LEU A 42 -19.10 -2.71 13.00
CA LEU A 42 -18.81 -2.53 14.43
C LEU A 42 -20.08 -2.15 15.19
N SER A 43 -20.12 -2.51 16.47
CA SER A 43 -21.18 -2.10 17.36
C SER A 43 -21.12 -0.61 17.69
N GLN A 44 -22.27 0.04 17.90
CA GLN A 44 -22.35 1.49 18.12
C GLN A 44 -21.54 1.98 19.34
N ASN A 45 -21.39 1.16 20.37
CA ASN A 45 -20.59 1.44 21.56
C ASN A 45 -19.07 1.48 21.30
N VAL A 46 -18.60 0.96 20.16
CA VAL A 46 -17.20 0.97 19.73
C VAL A 46 -16.88 2.24 18.93
N ILE A 47 -17.85 2.72 18.14
CA ILE A 47 -17.67 3.87 17.25
C ILE A 47 -17.60 5.15 18.07
N GLY A 48 -16.62 6.02 17.79
CA GLY A 48 -16.36 7.25 18.54
C GLY A 48 -15.59 7.04 19.85
N LYS A 49 -15.59 5.82 20.41
CA LYS A 49 -14.82 5.48 21.62
C LYS A 49 -13.50 4.78 21.30
N ASN A 50 -13.57 3.68 20.56
CA ASN A 50 -12.44 2.82 20.24
C ASN A 50 -12.07 2.89 18.76
N VAL A 51 -13.03 3.15 17.88
CA VAL A 51 -12.78 3.36 16.45
C VAL A 51 -13.40 4.67 16.01
N ASP A 52 -12.62 5.55 15.37
CA ASP A 52 -13.18 6.76 14.79
C ASP A 52 -12.49 7.18 13.49
N PHE A 53 -13.18 8.02 12.73
CA PHE A 53 -12.69 8.61 11.50
C PHE A 53 -12.91 10.11 11.52
N PHE A 54 -11.91 10.84 11.04
CA PHE A 54 -11.95 12.29 10.85
C PHE A 54 -11.76 12.64 9.37
N HIS A 55 -12.52 13.64 8.93
CA HIS A 55 -12.37 14.22 7.59
C HIS A 55 -11.41 15.40 7.65
N GLY A 56 -10.33 15.34 6.87
CA GLY A 56 -9.32 16.39 6.81
C GLY A 56 -7.96 15.86 6.36
N ASN A 57 -7.03 16.77 6.12
CA ASN A 57 -5.67 16.39 5.83
C ASN A 57 -4.86 16.36 7.13
N TYR A 58 -4.19 15.24 7.40
CA TYR A 58 -3.44 15.04 8.65
C TYR A 58 -2.31 16.07 8.84
N SER A 59 -1.85 16.70 7.75
CA SER A 59 -0.82 17.74 7.79
C SER A 59 -1.36 19.16 7.99
N ASP A 60 -2.67 19.35 8.10
CA ASP A 60 -3.27 20.68 8.27
C ASP A 60 -2.84 21.30 9.60
N LYS A 61 -2.54 22.61 9.58
CA LYS A 61 -2.12 23.38 10.74
C LYS A 61 -3.09 24.52 11.04
N ASN A 62 -3.26 24.84 12.32
CA ASN A 62 -3.91 26.04 12.84
C ASN A 62 -2.90 26.85 13.70
N GLU A 63 -3.37 27.90 14.36
CA GLU A 63 -2.57 28.76 15.25
C GLU A 63 -1.89 28.01 16.42
N ASN A 64 -2.39 26.82 16.76
CA ASN A 64 -1.91 25.98 17.85
C ASN A 64 -1.10 24.76 17.37
N GLY A 65 -0.76 24.67 16.08
CA GLY A 65 0.01 23.55 15.51
C GLY A 65 -0.84 22.67 14.60
N TYR A 66 -0.63 21.36 14.62
CA TYR A 66 -1.40 20.45 13.76
C TYR A 66 -2.85 20.33 14.22
N VAL A 67 -3.80 20.37 13.28
CA VAL A 67 -5.24 20.23 13.55
C VAL A 67 -5.54 18.85 14.17
N PHE A 68 -4.79 17.83 13.76
CA PHE A 68 -4.89 16.48 14.30
C PHE A 68 -3.66 16.17 15.14
N ASP A 69 -3.82 16.17 16.47
CA ASP A 69 -2.82 15.69 17.39
C ASP A 69 -2.82 14.15 17.42
N VAL A 70 -1.68 13.57 17.09
CA VAL A 70 -1.47 12.11 17.08
C VAL A 70 -0.32 11.67 18.00
N SER A 71 0.10 12.55 18.91
CA SER A 71 1.25 12.32 19.81
C SER A 71 1.08 11.12 20.74
N ASP A 72 -0.15 10.72 21.06
CA ASP A 72 -0.47 9.55 21.88
C ASP A 72 -0.44 8.21 21.11
N ALA A 73 -0.21 8.25 19.80
CA ALA A 73 -0.26 7.07 18.95
C ALA A 73 0.93 6.14 19.17
N THR A 74 0.67 4.84 19.38
CA THR A 74 1.71 3.80 19.48
C THR A 74 2.11 3.23 18.11
N VAL A 75 1.19 3.25 17.14
CA VAL A 75 1.43 2.82 15.77
C VAL A 75 0.79 3.81 14.80
N VAL A 76 1.56 4.28 13.84
CA VAL A 76 1.09 5.22 12.81
C VAL A 76 1.23 4.58 11.45
N TYR A 77 0.10 4.29 10.80
CA TYR A 77 0.07 3.76 9.43
C TYR A 77 -0.23 4.88 8.43
N ASN A 78 0.66 5.11 7.46
CA ASN A 78 0.45 6.04 6.35
C ASN A 78 0.39 5.31 5.01
N SER A 79 -0.77 5.41 4.35
CA SER A 79 -1.11 4.58 3.20
C SER A 79 -0.66 5.14 1.84
N LEU A 80 -0.33 6.43 1.71
CA LEU A 80 -0.33 7.09 0.39
C LEU A 80 0.69 8.21 0.14
N ALA A 81 1.52 8.63 1.10
CA ALA A 81 2.49 9.69 0.82
C ALA A 81 3.90 9.11 0.50
N PRO A 82 4.32 9.02 -0.78
CA PRO A 82 5.69 8.65 -1.15
C PRO A 82 6.73 9.66 -0.64
N SER A 83 6.27 10.86 -0.27
CA SER A 83 7.04 11.95 0.30
C SER A 83 6.41 12.43 1.60
N GLY A 84 6.00 11.51 2.48
CA GLY A 84 5.52 11.89 3.82
C GLY A 84 6.54 12.79 4.49
N LYS A 85 6.27 14.11 4.49
CA LYS A 85 7.14 15.18 4.99
C LYS A 85 7.67 14.74 6.35
N SER A 86 8.97 14.52 6.46
CA SER A 86 9.62 14.09 7.70
C SER A 86 9.19 15.02 8.83
N GLU A 87 9.09 16.33 8.54
CA GLU A 87 8.60 17.38 9.43
C GLU A 87 7.31 17.05 10.20
N PHE A 88 6.31 16.39 9.60
CA PHE A 88 5.10 16.00 10.34
C PHE A 88 5.41 14.93 11.40
N TYR A 89 6.17 13.91 11.02
CA TYR A 89 6.50 12.82 11.94
C TYR A 89 7.50 13.27 12.99
N ASP A 90 8.51 14.05 12.58
CA ASP A 90 9.52 14.61 13.45
C ASP A 90 8.81 15.49 14.50
N SER A 91 7.99 16.46 14.09
CA SER A 91 7.28 17.32 15.06
C SER A 91 6.25 16.61 15.96
N GLN A 92 5.69 15.47 15.54
CA GLN A 92 4.68 14.74 16.33
C GLN A 92 5.28 13.65 17.22
N PHE A 93 6.46 13.13 16.87
CA PHE A 93 7.06 11.96 17.52
C PHE A 93 8.51 12.16 17.98
N GLU A 94 9.10 13.34 17.79
CA GLU A 94 10.42 13.67 18.33
C GLU A 94 10.43 13.51 19.85
N GLY A 95 11.37 12.71 20.36
CA GLY A 95 11.49 12.39 21.78
C GLY A 95 10.53 11.31 22.31
N ILE A 96 9.60 10.79 21.50
CA ILE A 96 8.67 9.73 21.93
C ILE A 96 9.26 8.35 21.63
N SER A 97 9.74 7.67 22.68
CA SER A 97 10.22 6.28 22.55
C SER A 97 9.08 5.29 22.40
N GLY A 98 9.17 4.37 21.42
CA GLY A 98 8.26 3.21 21.31
C GLY A 98 7.17 3.31 20.24
N VAL A 99 7.08 4.41 19.49
CA VAL A 99 6.14 4.56 18.38
C VAL A 99 6.63 3.82 17.14
N LYS A 100 5.77 3.00 16.51
CA LYS A 100 6.07 2.30 15.25
C LYS A 100 5.37 2.98 14.07
N ILE A 101 6.16 3.53 13.15
CA ILE A 101 5.62 4.14 11.92
C ILE A 101 5.66 3.12 10.79
N ILE A 102 4.50 2.75 10.26
CA ILE A 102 4.34 1.85 9.12
C ILE A 102 3.99 2.69 7.89
N LYS A 103 4.91 2.77 6.94
CA LYS A 103 4.71 3.43 5.64
C LYS A 103 4.59 2.34 4.57
N LYS A 104 3.78 2.56 3.55
CA LYS A 104 3.86 1.72 2.35
C LYS A 104 5.12 2.09 1.57
N ASP A 105 6.09 1.18 1.54
CA ASP A 105 7.19 1.25 0.58
C ASP A 105 6.69 0.68 -0.74
N LEU A 106 6.17 1.55 -1.61
CA LEU A 106 6.31 1.50 -3.07
C LEU A 106 5.46 2.62 -3.71
N PRO A 107 6.10 3.61 -4.32
CA PRO A 107 5.61 4.22 -5.55
C PRO A 107 5.84 3.23 -6.69
N LEU A 108 5.03 3.23 -7.74
CA LEU A 108 5.60 2.97 -9.08
C LEU A 108 5.28 4.12 -10.03
N VAL A 109 5.35 5.33 -9.47
CA VAL A 109 5.70 6.55 -10.18
C VAL A 109 7.14 6.90 -9.78
N GLY A 110 8.14 6.67 -10.64
CA GLY A 110 9.55 7.04 -10.40
C GLY A 110 10.60 5.94 -10.21
N PHE A 111 10.26 4.67 -10.47
CA PHE A 111 11.17 3.51 -10.30
C PHE A 111 11.43 2.89 -11.66
N LYS A 112 12.69 2.56 -11.99
CA LYS A 112 13.03 1.82 -13.21
C LYS A 112 13.45 0.38 -12.88
N PRO A 113 12.82 -0.66 -13.46
CA PRO A 113 13.31 -2.03 -13.35
C PRO A 113 14.58 -2.19 -14.20
N VAL A 114 15.60 -2.88 -13.68
CA VAL A 114 16.86 -3.20 -14.36
C VAL A 114 17.22 -4.65 -14.09
N ASN A 115 17.63 -5.40 -15.10
CA ASN A 115 18.08 -6.79 -14.92
C ASN A 115 19.24 -6.86 -13.93
N VAL A 116 19.17 -7.82 -13.00
CA VAL A 116 20.21 -8.02 -11.96
C VAL A 116 21.55 -8.38 -12.59
N SER A 117 21.55 -9.16 -13.68
CA SER A 117 22.77 -9.47 -14.42
C SER A 117 22.99 -8.48 -15.57
N ARG A 118 24.15 -7.81 -15.59
CA ARG A 118 24.56 -6.92 -16.70
C ARG A 118 25.17 -7.68 -17.89
N THR A 119 25.49 -8.96 -17.70
CA THR A 119 26.17 -9.81 -18.69
C THR A 119 25.28 -10.95 -19.20
N ASP A 120 24.14 -11.18 -18.55
CA ASP A 120 23.12 -12.12 -18.99
C ASP A 120 21.82 -11.37 -19.26
N GLU A 121 21.56 -11.14 -20.54
CA GLU A 121 20.37 -10.45 -21.03
C GLU A 121 19.07 -11.20 -20.72
N ASN A 122 19.14 -12.50 -20.39
CA ASN A 122 18.01 -13.35 -20.05
C ASN A 122 17.76 -13.49 -18.54
N SER A 123 18.44 -12.70 -17.71
CA SER A 123 18.24 -12.70 -16.26
C SER A 123 16.78 -12.41 -15.90
N GLN A 124 16.17 -13.35 -15.18
CA GLN A 124 14.76 -13.30 -14.77
C GLN A 124 14.52 -12.45 -13.51
N PHE A 125 15.59 -11.98 -12.89
CA PHE A 125 15.54 -11.14 -11.70
C PHE A 125 15.78 -9.68 -12.07
N PHE A 126 14.93 -8.80 -11.54
CA PHE A 126 14.94 -7.36 -11.79
C PHE A 126 15.15 -6.61 -10.47
N LEU A 127 16.04 -5.63 -10.48
CA LEU A 127 16.18 -4.64 -9.42
C LEU A 127 15.33 -3.40 -9.75
N MET A 128 14.75 -2.81 -8.72
CA MET A 128 14.03 -1.54 -8.84
C MET A 128 14.94 -0.39 -8.40
N LEU A 129 15.31 0.52 -9.31
CA LEU A 129 16.22 1.64 -9.02
C LEU A 129 15.45 2.95 -8.77
N THR A 130 15.83 3.67 -7.69
CA THR A 130 15.31 5.01 -7.31
C THR A 130 16.42 5.94 -6.84
N PRO A 131 16.22 7.27 -6.92
CA PRO A 131 15.36 8.01 -7.83
C PRO A 131 16.17 8.44 -9.06
N LEU A 132 15.70 8.15 -10.27
CA LEU A 132 16.32 8.71 -11.48
C LEU A 132 15.55 9.96 -11.89
N LYS A 133 16.17 11.14 -11.75
CA LYS A 133 15.63 12.44 -12.18
C LYS A 133 15.06 12.42 -13.62
N ASN A 134 15.49 11.48 -14.46
CA ASN A 134 15.14 11.39 -15.88
C ASN A 134 14.26 10.18 -16.27
N TYR A 135 14.03 9.21 -15.38
CA TYR A 135 13.25 8.00 -15.70
C TYR A 135 12.12 7.84 -14.70
N ARG A 136 11.12 8.68 -14.86
CA ARG A 136 9.84 8.49 -14.20
C ARG A 136 9.03 7.54 -15.05
N ILE A 137 8.94 6.31 -14.58
CA ILE A 137 7.89 5.41 -15.02
C ILE A 137 6.63 5.93 -14.34
N TYR A 138 5.70 6.53 -15.09
CA TYR A 138 4.49 7.15 -14.55
C TYR A 138 3.29 6.22 -14.59
N SER A 139 3.37 5.16 -15.40
CA SER A 139 2.27 4.26 -15.66
C SER A 139 2.69 2.79 -15.58
N LYS A 140 1.70 1.95 -15.34
CA LYS A 140 1.82 0.49 -15.35
C LYS A 140 2.35 -0.05 -16.68
N LYS A 141 1.94 0.56 -17.80
CA LYS A 141 2.39 0.21 -19.14
C LYS A 141 3.87 0.52 -19.34
N GLU A 142 4.32 1.72 -18.96
CA GLU A 142 5.75 2.07 -19.04
C GLU A 142 6.62 1.15 -18.17
N TRP A 143 6.09 0.73 -17.00
CA TRP A 143 6.76 -0.26 -16.17
C TRP A 143 6.85 -1.61 -16.87
N ALA A 144 5.73 -2.12 -17.38
CA ALA A 144 5.65 -3.39 -18.07
C ALA A 144 6.56 -3.42 -19.30
N THR A 145 6.52 -2.39 -20.14
CA THR A 145 7.41 -2.21 -21.29
C THR A 145 8.88 -2.20 -20.88
N SER A 146 9.21 -1.62 -19.72
CA SER A 146 10.59 -1.62 -19.21
C SER A 146 11.05 -3.00 -18.73
N VAL A 147 10.18 -3.79 -18.09
CA VAL A 147 10.48 -5.16 -17.65
C VAL A 147 10.62 -6.09 -18.86
N MET A 148 9.70 -5.99 -19.82
CA MET A 148 9.65 -6.88 -20.98
C MET A 148 10.62 -6.51 -22.09
N GLY A 149 11.20 -5.30 -22.06
CA GLY A 149 12.12 -4.79 -23.07
C GLY A 149 11.47 -4.46 -24.43
N LYS A 150 10.13 -4.48 -24.50
CA LYS A 150 9.30 -4.23 -25.69
C LYS A 150 7.94 -3.71 -25.25
N ASP A 151 7.16 -3.10 -26.16
CA ASP A 151 5.82 -2.59 -25.80
C ASP A 151 4.98 -3.73 -25.21
N SER A 152 4.49 -3.55 -23.99
CA SER A 152 3.88 -4.62 -23.20
C SER A 152 2.97 -4.05 -22.12
N GLU A 153 1.98 -4.84 -21.76
CA GLU A 153 1.04 -4.57 -20.69
C GLU A 153 1.40 -5.38 -19.44
N ILE A 154 0.80 -5.05 -18.30
CA ILE A 154 1.04 -5.78 -17.03
C ILE A 154 0.72 -7.27 -17.16
N LYS A 155 -0.28 -7.60 -17.99
CA LYS A 155 -0.64 -8.99 -18.28
C LYS A 155 0.54 -9.76 -18.88
N ASP A 156 1.34 -9.13 -19.75
CA ASP A 156 2.50 -9.78 -20.36
C ASP A 156 3.61 -10.05 -19.35
N VAL A 157 3.81 -9.14 -18.39
CA VAL A 157 4.72 -9.35 -17.25
C VAL A 157 4.23 -10.49 -16.38
N PHE A 158 2.93 -10.54 -16.12
CA PHE A 158 2.31 -11.61 -15.35
C PHE A 158 2.44 -12.96 -16.05
N ASP A 159 2.12 -13.03 -17.35
CA ASP A 159 2.22 -14.24 -18.16
C ASP A 159 3.67 -14.70 -18.27
N TYR A 160 4.63 -13.78 -18.38
CA TYR A 160 6.06 -14.07 -18.32
C TYR A 160 6.46 -14.74 -16.99
N TYR A 161 6.08 -14.15 -15.84
CA TYR A 161 6.37 -14.76 -14.55
C TYR A 161 5.61 -16.05 -14.30
N LYS A 162 4.38 -16.16 -14.79
CA LYS A 162 3.58 -17.39 -14.72
C LYS A 162 4.22 -18.50 -15.54
N TRP A 163 4.65 -18.22 -16.77
CA TRP A 163 5.38 -19.18 -17.59
C TRP A 163 6.71 -19.59 -16.93
N LEU A 164 7.47 -18.62 -16.38
CA LEU A 164 8.69 -18.93 -15.62
C LEU A 164 8.40 -19.83 -14.42
N TRP A 165 7.32 -19.54 -13.70
CA TRP A 165 6.85 -20.34 -12.57
C TRP A 165 6.50 -21.75 -13.00
N GLU A 166 5.69 -21.91 -14.05
CA GLU A 166 5.27 -23.23 -14.57
C GLU A 166 6.47 -24.03 -15.10
N LYS A 167 7.39 -23.38 -15.81
CA LYS A 167 8.63 -24.00 -16.31
C LYS A 167 9.54 -24.47 -15.17
N ASN A 168 9.62 -23.71 -14.08
CA ASN A 168 10.47 -24.03 -12.93
C ASN A 168 9.78 -24.92 -11.87
N ASN A 169 8.44 -25.04 -11.91
CA ASN A 169 7.63 -25.84 -10.97
C ASN A 169 6.92 -27.04 -11.60
N ALA A 170 7.26 -27.39 -12.85
CA ALA A 170 6.94 -28.70 -13.44
C ALA A 170 7.46 -29.86 -12.57
N GLU A 171 8.37 -29.61 -11.63
CA GLU A 171 8.70 -30.51 -10.54
C GLU A 171 8.15 -29.98 -9.19
N LYS A 172 6.98 -30.50 -8.80
CA LYS A 172 6.42 -30.54 -7.43
C LYS A 172 5.98 -29.21 -6.79
N ILE A 173 4.70 -28.86 -6.96
CA ILE A 173 3.97 -27.99 -6.00
C ILE A 173 2.78 -28.75 -5.38
N PRO A 174 2.59 -28.64 -4.05
CA PRO A 174 1.45 -29.24 -3.36
C PRO A 174 0.08 -28.65 -3.78
N PRO A 175 -0.98 -29.48 -3.90
CA PRO A 175 -2.29 -29.07 -4.40
C PRO A 175 -2.97 -27.89 -3.68
N SER A 176 -2.61 -27.63 -2.43
CA SER A 176 -3.19 -26.54 -1.64
C SER A 176 -2.78 -25.15 -2.12
N ILE A 177 -1.56 -25.01 -2.65
CA ILE A 177 -1.04 -23.72 -3.13
C ILE A 177 -1.51 -23.43 -4.55
N GLN A 178 -1.75 -24.48 -5.35
CA GLN A 178 -2.30 -24.40 -6.70
C GLN A 178 -3.67 -23.69 -6.71
N LYS A 179 -4.50 -23.96 -5.69
CA LYS A 179 -5.84 -23.39 -5.55
C LYS A 179 -5.85 -21.88 -5.24
N GLU A 180 -4.85 -21.37 -4.53
CA GLU A 180 -4.76 -19.93 -4.23
C GLU A 180 -4.27 -19.12 -5.45
N LEU A 181 -3.38 -19.71 -6.26
CA LEU A 181 -2.91 -19.10 -7.51
C LEU A 181 -4.00 -19.06 -8.59
N GLU A 182 -4.85 -20.09 -8.69
CA GLU A 182 -6.01 -20.10 -9.59
C GLU A 182 -7.00 -18.96 -9.28
N ILE A 183 -7.20 -18.64 -8.00
CA ILE A 183 -8.08 -17.53 -7.57
C ILE A 183 -7.50 -16.18 -7.99
N LEU A 184 -6.19 -15.98 -7.81
CA LEU A 184 -5.51 -14.75 -8.23
C LEU A 184 -5.51 -14.56 -9.76
N VAL A 185 -5.37 -15.64 -10.52
CA VAL A 185 -5.44 -15.61 -12.00
C VAL A 185 -6.86 -15.32 -12.48
N MET A 186 -7.88 -15.86 -11.83
CA MET A 186 -9.29 -15.69 -12.22
C MET A 186 -9.90 -14.33 -11.84
N GLU A 187 -9.44 -13.68 -10.77
CA GLU A 187 -9.95 -12.36 -10.35
C GLU A 187 -9.37 -11.18 -11.16
N TYR A 188 -8.22 -11.36 -11.83
CA TYR A 188 -7.49 -10.28 -12.48
C TYR A 188 -7.36 -10.39 -14.00
N LEU A 189 -7.90 -11.44 -14.63
CA LEU A 189 -8.03 -11.51 -16.09
C LEU A 189 -9.40 -11.00 -16.56
N PRO A 190 -9.48 -10.21 -17.66
CA PRO A 190 -10.76 -9.85 -18.25
C PRO A 190 -11.49 -11.11 -18.74
N LYS A 191 -12.77 -11.26 -18.38
CA LYS A 191 -13.65 -12.23 -19.03
C LYS A 191 -13.96 -11.71 -20.44
N GLU A 192 -13.81 -12.57 -21.45
CA GLU A 192 -14.16 -12.31 -22.85
C GLU A 192 -15.61 -11.81 -23.02
#